data_AF-A0A1V1NQY7-F1
#
_entry.id   AF-A0A1V1NQY7-F1
#
_cell.length_a   1.000
_cell.length_b   1.000
_cell.length_c   1.000
_cell.angle_alpha   90.00
_cell.angle_beta   90.00
_cell.angle_gamma   90.00
#
_symmetry.space_group_name_H-M   'P 1'
#
loop_
_entity.id
_entity.type
_entity.pdbx_description
1 polymer ?
#
loop_
_entity_poly.entity_id
_entity_poly.type
_entity_poly.pdbx_seq_one_letter_code
_entity_poly.pdbx_strand_id
1 'polypeptide(L)'
;MSNGEQELITKAFSIYLSEIKDSIILIDEPESSLHPIWQSRITQLYQKIANQYNNQIILSTHSPHIVSAVYKEQIRVLIKEDNHLSVISNFNRSYGAKVDQILLEIFRTNGLRIPEIENKLIQLREWVTLNQYDTDDCKALKQELENTIGYDDMDLALIRLEIAKRKKYEKGQ
;
A
#
# COMPACT_ATOMS: atom_id res chain seq x y z
N MET A 1 23.23 9.69 10.04
CA MET A 1 21.79 9.97 9.94
C MET A 1 21.51 10.37 8.51
N SER A 2 20.49 9.80 7.89
CA SER A 2 20.05 10.23 6.56
C SER A 2 19.46 11.65 6.64
N ASN A 3 19.52 12.44 5.57
CA ASN A 3 18.89 13.78 5.52
C ASN A 3 17.42 13.74 5.96
N GLY A 4 16.69 12.68 5.59
CA GLY A 4 15.29 12.48 6.02
C GLY A 4 15.11 12.28 7.52
N GLU A 5 16.04 11.56 8.17
CA GLU A 5 16.00 11.36 9.63
C GLU A 5 16.25 12.68 10.37
N GLN A 6 17.18 13.49 9.86
CA GLN A 6 17.48 14.81 10.43
C GLN A 6 16.29 15.76 10.27
N GLU A 7 15.61 15.74 9.13
CA GLU A 7 14.44 16.57 8.87
C GLU A 7 13.27 16.22 9.81
N LEU A 8 13.00 14.92 10.03
CA LEU A 8 11.96 14.47 10.97
C LEU A 8 12.26 14.87 12.40
N ILE A 9 13.49 14.61 12.86
CA ILE A 9 13.88 14.98 14.22
C ILE A 9 13.73 16.48 14.38
N THR A 10 14.15 17.27 13.40
CA THR A 10 14.03 18.74 13.46
C THR A 10 12.58 19.21 13.53
N LYS A 11 11.67 18.68 12.70
CA LYS A 11 10.25 19.07 12.71
C LYS A 11 9.53 18.62 13.98
N ALA A 12 9.75 17.39 14.44
CA ALA A 12 9.12 16.94 15.67
C ALA A 12 9.69 17.65 16.90
N PHE A 13 10.99 17.92 16.90
CA PHE A 13 11.66 18.65 17.97
C PHE A 13 11.25 20.13 17.97
N SER A 14 11.01 20.77 16.82
CA SER A 14 10.51 22.15 16.78
C SER A 14 9.12 22.26 17.38
N ILE A 15 8.20 21.34 17.06
CA ILE A 15 6.87 21.30 17.68
C ILE A 15 7.00 21.08 19.19
N TYR A 16 7.86 20.14 19.61
CA TYR A 16 8.09 19.85 21.03
C TYR A 16 8.66 21.05 21.79
N LEU A 17 9.68 21.73 21.24
CA LEU A 17 10.32 22.91 21.85
C LEU A 17 9.42 24.13 21.87
N SER A 18 8.48 24.23 20.93
CA SER A 18 7.56 25.36 20.87
C SER A 18 6.53 25.34 22.01
N GLU A 19 6.44 24.24 22.77
CA GLU A 19 5.52 24.04 23.90
C GLU A 19 4.08 24.52 23.62
N ILE A 20 3.62 24.34 22.38
CA ILE A 20 2.28 24.71 21.97
C ILE A 20 1.31 23.89 22.80
N LYS A 21 0.36 24.54 23.49
CA LYS A 21 -0.61 23.91 24.39
C LYS A 21 -2.03 24.25 23.97
N ASP A 22 -2.98 23.37 24.30
CA ASP A 22 -4.42 23.58 24.13
C ASP A 22 -4.82 24.01 22.70
N SER A 23 -4.17 23.45 21.69
CA SER A 23 -4.24 23.90 20.30
C SER A 23 -4.58 22.78 19.31
N ILE A 24 -5.05 23.19 18.12
CA ILE A 24 -5.17 22.30 16.96
C ILE A 24 -3.95 22.53 16.07
N ILE A 25 -3.19 21.47 15.79
CA ILE A 25 -2.00 21.49 14.93
C ILE A 25 -2.34 20.75 13.64
N LEU A 26 -2.17 21.44 12.52
CA LEU A 26 -2.34 20.87 11.18
C LEU A 26 -0.96 20.55 10.61
N ILE A 27 -0.77 19.32 10.14
CA ILE A 27 0.49 18.87 9.54
C ILE A 27 0.18 18.29 8.16
N ASP A 28 0.74 18.90 7.12
CA ASP A 28 0.60 18.42 5.76
C ASP A 28 1.81 17.58 5.36
N GLU A 29 1.55 16.38 4.84
CA GLU A 29 2.55 15.43 4.30
C GLU A 29 3.84 15.28 5.14
N PRO A 30 3.75 14.88 6.43
CA PRO A 30 4.93 14.73 7.27
C PRO A 30 5.91 13.65 6.78
N GLU A 31 5.50 12.79 5.85
CA GLU A 31 6.31 11.75 5.23
C GLU A 31 7.35 12.23 4.21
N SER A 32 7.27 13.48 3.74
CA SER A 32 8.19 13.98 2.73
C SER A 32 9.64 13.80 3.20
N SER A 33 10.48 13.23 2.33
CA SER A 33 11.89 12.87 2.61
C SER A 33 12.13 11.72 3.61
N LEU A 34 11.09 11.08 4.16
CA LEU A 34 11.27 10.05 5.19
C LEU A 34 11.36 8.64 4.63
N HIS A 35 12.28 7.86 5.20
CA HIS A 35 12.29 6.41 5.00
C HIS A 35 10.99 5.79 5.57
N PRO A 36 10.39 4.78 4.90
CA PRO A 36 9.16 4.11 5.33
C PRO A 36 9.05 3.77 6.82
N ILE A 37 10.12 3.24 7.41
CA ILE A 37 10.16 2.88 8.85
C ILE A 37 9.91 4.12 9.74
N TRP A 38 10.42 5.28 9.34
CA TRP A 38 10.24 6.52 10.09
C TRP A 38 8.85 7.12 9.92
N GLN A 39 8.23 6.93 8.75
CA GLN A 39 6.84 7.29 8.51
C GLN A 39 5.89 6.58 9.49
N SER A 40 6.14 5.32 9.84
CA SER A 40 5.32 4.65 10.88
C SER A 40 5.65 5.07 12.31
N ARG A 41 6.85 5.62 12.57
CA ARG A 41 7.27 6.03 13.94
C ARG A 41 6.85 7.45 14.27
N ILE A 42 6.75 8.34 13.28
CA ILE A 42 6.44 9.75 13.51
C ILE A 42 5.05 9.95 14.11
N THR A 43 4.09 9.09 13.74
CA THR A 43 2.72 9.12 14.30
C THR A 43 2.71 8.92 15.80
N GLN A 44 3.54 7.99 16.32
CA GLN A 44 3.68 7.75 17.76
C GLN A 44 4.30 8.95 18.48
N LEU A 45 5.27 9.61 17.85
CA LEU A 45 5.90 10.82 18.40
C LEU A 45 4.91 11.97 18.45
N TYR A 46 4.17 12.23 17.37
CA TYR A 46 3.10 13.22 17.34
C TYR A 46 2.02 12.93 18.38
N GLN A 47 1.61 11.67 18.54
CA GLN A 47 0.63 11.30 19.57
C GLN A 47 1.14 11.59 20.99
N LYS A 48 2.43 11.36 21.28
CA LYS A 48 3.04 11.73 22.57
C LYS A 48 3.02 13.23 22.80
N ILE A 49 3.42 14.02 21.79
CA ILE A 49 3.41 15.49 21.84
C ILE A 49 1.98 16.01 22.05
N ALA A 50 1.00 15.46 21.32
CA ALA A 50 -0.41 15.80 21.44
C ALA A 50 -0.93 15.60 22.86
N ASN A 51 -0.68 14.42 23.44
CA ASN A 51 -1.12 14.08 24.79
C ASN A 51 -0.42 14.92 25.88
N GLN A 52 0.88 15.20 25.71
CA GLN A 52 1.67 15.95 26.69
C GLN A 52 1.19 17.39 26.84
N TYR A 53 0.74 18.02 25.76
CA TYR A 53 0.37 19.44 25.73
C TYR A 53 -1.12 19.70 25.48
N ASN A 54 -1.96 18.66 25.57
CA ASN A 54 -3.40 18.74 25.31
C ASN A 54 -3.74 19.33 23.92
N ASN A 55 -3.01 18.90 22.89
CA ASN A 55 -3.25 19.32 21.52
C ASN A 55 -4.04 18.27 20.72
N GLN A 56 -4.80 18.73 19.74
CA GLN A 56 -5.31 17.88 18.66
C GLN A 56 -4.41 18.02 17.44
N ILE A 57 -3.87 16.90 16.95
CA ILE A 57 -3.09 16.89 15.70
C ILE A 57 -3.94 16.29 14.59
N ILE A 58 -4.09 17.03 13.50
CA ILE A 58 -4.73 16.57 12.26
C ILE A 58 -3.65 16.54 11.18
N LEU A 59 -3.50 15.38 10.54
CA LEU A 59 -2.51 15.19 9.48
C LEU A 59 -3.18 14.77 8.17
N SER A 60 -2.67 15.29 7.07
CA SER A 60 -2.88 14.77 5.72
C SER A 60 -1.68 13.93 5.31
N THR A 61 -1.92 12.83 4.60
CA THR A 61 -0.86 11.90 4.19
C THR A 61 -1.28 11.10 2.96
N HIS A 62 -0.31 10.83 2.09
CA HIS A 62 -0.36 9.83 1.03
C HIS A 62 0.47 8.58 1.38
N SER A 63 1.07 8.53 2.58
CA SER A 63 1.88 7.42 3.03
C SER A 63 1.02 6.26 3.57
N PRO A 64 1.07 5.06 2.95
CA PRO A 64 0.47 3.87 3.55
C PRO A 64 1.17 3.45 4.85
N HIS A 65 2.42 3.83 5.05
CA HIS A 65 3.15 3.55 6.28
C HIS A 65 2.63 4.36 7.47
N ILE A 66 2.21 5.62 7.26
CA ILE A 66 1.53 6.44 8.28
C ILE A 66 0.16 5.84 8.59
N VAL A 67 -0.63 5.53 7.56
CA VAL A 67 -1.97 4.97 7.70
C VAL A 67 -1.93 3.62 8.43
N SER A 68 -0.92 2.79 8.16
CA SER A 68 -0.72 1.50 8.86
C SER A 68 -0.34 1.65 10.34
N ALA A 69 0.04 2.85 10.79
CA ALA A 69 0.52 3.11 12.15
C ALA A 69 -0.54 3.75 13.07
N VAL A 70 -1.75 3.96 12.57
CA VAL A 70 -2.88 4.55 13.33
C VAL A 70 -4.10 3.63 13.32
N TYR A 71 -4.97 3.76 14.32
CA TYR A 71 -6.22 3.00 14.37
C TYR A 71 -7.25 3.56 13.39
N LYS A 72 -8.19 2.71 12.94
CA LYS A 72 -9.15 3.08 11.89
C LYS A 72 -10.05 4.24 12.29
N GLU A 73 -10.33 4.36 13.59
CA GLU A 73 -11.15 5.42 14.19
C GLU A 73 -10.49 6.80 13.99
N GLN A 74 -9.17 6.84 13.79
CA GLN A 74 -8.37 8.05 13.58
C GLN A 74 -8.25 8.43 12.10
N ILE A 75 -8.77 7.62 11.17
CA ILE A 75 -8.64 7.84 9.73
C ILE A 75 -9.93 8.43 9.18
N ARG A 76 -9.79 9.40 8.28
CA ARG A 76 -10.88 9.93 7.45
C ARG A 76 -10.41 9.92 6.00
N VAL A 77 -11.08 9.18 5.13
CA VAL A 77 -10.81 9.18 3.70
C VAL A 77 -11.74 10.17 3.04
N LEU A 78 -11.20 11.18 2.37
CA LEU A 78 -11.96 12.18 1.64
C LEU A 78 -12.02 11.79 0.17
N ILE A 79 -13.22 11.66 -0.38
CA ILE A 79 -13.44 11.36 -1.81
C ILE A 79 -14.23 12.51 -2.42
N LYS A 80 -13.77 12.99 -3.57
CA LYS A 80 -14.42 14.03 -4.36
C LYS A 80 -14.95 13.44 -5.67
N GLU A 81 -16.26 13.35 -5.81
CA GLU A 81 -16.98 12.89 -7.00
C GLU A 81 -18.01 13.96 -7.39
N ASP A 82 -18.06 14.38 -8.66
CA ASP A 82 -19.04 15.35 -9.19
C ASP A 82 -19.25 16.60 -8.32
N ASN A 83 -18.15 17.15 -7.79
CA ASN A 83 -18.13 18.32 -6.88
C ASN A 83 -18.76 18.09 -5.49
N HIS A 84 -19.12 16.84 -5.16
CA HIS A 84 -19.53 16.41 -3.83
C HIS A 84 -18.35 15.78 -3.08
N LEU A 85 -18.15 16.22 -1.83
CA LEU A 85 -17.20 15.62 -0.90
C LEU A 85 -17.92 14.56 -0.06
N SER A 86 -17.41 13.34 -0.08
CA SER A 86 -17.86 12.27 0.82
C SER A 86 -16.72 11.84 1.73
N VAL A 87 -17.07 11.39 2.94
CA VAL A 87 -16.13 10.86 3.92
C VAL A 87 -16.38 9.37 4.07
N ILE A 88 -15.36 8.56 3.80
CA ILE A 88 -15.43 7.11 3.98
C ILE A 88 -14.63 6.70 5.21
N SER A 89 -15.25 5.83 6.00
CA SER A 89 -14.67 5.19 7.19
C SER A 89 -14.93 3.67 7.22
N ASN A 90 -15.42 3.10 6.12
CA ASN A 90 -15.83 1.70 6.06
C ASN A 90 -14.68 0.76 5.68
N PHE A 91 -13.67 0.68 6.54
CA PHE A 91 -12.56 -0.28 6.42
C PHE A 91 -12.34 -1.00 7.76
N ASN A 92 -11.92 -2.27 7.68
CA ASN A 92 -11.95 -3.17 8.83
C ASN A 92 -10.85 -2.88 9.86
N ARG A 93 -9.64 -2.58 9.38
CA ARG A 93 -8.43 -2.38 10.18
C ARG A 93 -7.42 -1.53 9.42
N SER A 94 -6.56 -0.83 10.16
CA SER A 94 -5.43 -0.07 9.62
C SER A 94 -4.16 -0.32 10.44
N TYR A 95 -4.25 -0.26 11.77
CA TYR A 95 -3.12 -0.47 12.66
C TYR A 95 -2.47 -1.84 12.48
N GLY A 96 -1.19 -1.86 12.09
CA GLY A 96 -0.42 -3.08 11.83
C GLY A 96 -0.81 -3.83 10.55
N ALA A 97 -1.70 -3.27 9.72
CA ALA A 97 -2.04 -3.87 8.43
C ALA A 97 -0.86 -3.81 7.46
N LYS A 98 -0.81 -4.78 6.53
CA LYS A 98 0.19 -4.76 5.44
C LYS A 98 -0.05 -3.54 4.54
N VAL A 99 1.04 -2.96 4.04
CA VAL A 99 0.99 -1.82 3.10
C VAL A 99 0.11 -2.12 1.90
N ASP A 100 0.25 -3.31 1.32
CA ASP A 100 -0.59 -3.81 0.22
C ASP A 100 -2.09 -3.74 0.52
N GLN A 101 -2.48 -4.11 1.75
CA GLN A 101 -3.87 -4.05 2.18
C GLN A 101 -4.35 -2.60 2.32
N ILE A 102 -3.50 -1.71 2.84
CA ILE A 102 -3.82 -0.28 2.96
C ILE A 102 -4.01 0.36 1.58
N LEU A 103 -3.13 0.03 0.62
CA LEU A 103 -3.23 0.52 -0.75
C LEU A 103 -4.55 0.09 -1.41
N LEU A 104 -4.92 -1.18 -1.29
CA LEU A 104 -6.14 -1.71 -1.90
C LEU A 104 -7.42 -1.26 -1.18
N GLU A 105 -7.47 -1.33 0.15
CA GLU A 105 -8.71 -1.10 0.92
C GLU A 105 -8.95 0.38 1.23
N ILE A 106 -7.91 1.14 1.59
CA ILE A 106 -8.05 2.52 2.07
C ILE A 106 -7.78 3.52 0.95
N PHE A 107 -6.66 3.36 0.23
CA PHE A 107 -6.36 4.21 -0.92
C PHE A 107 -7.12 3.82 -2.18
N ARG A 108 -7.79 2.65 -2.19
CA ARG A 108 -8.59 2.15 -3.31
C ARG A 108 -7.80 2.11 -4.61
N THR A 109 -6.53 1.68 -4.55
CA THR A 109 -5.70 1.55 -5.74
C THR A 109 -6.19 0.39 -6.62
N ASN A 110 -6.14 0.56 -7.94
CA ASN A 110 -6.55 -0.45 -8.92
C ASN A 110 -5.42 -1.48 -9.14
N GLY A 111 -4.99 -2.13 -8.06
CA GLY A 111 -3.90 -3.10 -8.07
C GLY A 111 -2.62 -2.61 -7.37
N LEU A 112 -1.63 -3.49 -7.34
CA LEU A 112 -0.31 -3.28 -6.72
C LEU A 112 0.84 -3.37 -7.73
N ARG A 113 0.50 -3.62 -9.00
CA ARG A 113 1.44 -3.76 -10.11
C ARG A 113 1.20 -2.67 -11.14
N ILE A 114 2.18 -2.49 -12.01
CA ILE A 114 2.04 -1.67 -13.20
C ILE A 114 0.88 -2.24 -14.04
N PRO A 115 -0.08 -1.42 -14.51
CA PRO A 115 -1.27 -1.91 -15.21
C PRO A 115 -0.98 -2.83 -16.40
N GLU A 116 0.10 -2.56 -17.14
CA GLU A 116 0.52 -3.41 -18.27
C GLU A 116 0.83 -4.85 -17.82
N ILE A 117 1.61 -5.01 -16.74
CA ILE A 117 1.98 -6.32 -16.20
C ILE A 117 0.76 -7.02 -15.62
N GLU A 118 -0.11 -6.28 -14.91
CA GLU A 118 -1.34 -6.84 -14.35
C GLU A 118 -2.25 -7.39 -15.45
N ASN A 119 -2.46 -6.64 -16.53
CA ASN A 119 -3.26 -7.08 -17.68
C ASN A 119 -2.67 -8.33 -18.36
N LYS A 120 -1.34 -8.37 -18.55
CA LYS A 120 -0.67 -9.56 -19.10
C LYS A 120 -0.85 -10.78 -18.20
N LEU A 121 -0.81 -10.62 -16.88
CA LEU A 121 -1.05 -11.72 -15.92
C LEU A 121 -2.50 -12.18 -15.92
N ILE A 122 -3.46 -11.26 -16.05
CA ILE A 122 -4.88 -11.59 -16.21
C ILE A 122 -5.07 -12.41 -17.48
N GLN A 123 -4.55 -11.94 -18.62
CA GLN A 123 -4.61 -12.66 -19.90
C GLN A 123 -3.98 -14.06 -19.82
N LEU A 124 -2.82 -14.17 -19.17
CA LEU A 124 -2.17 -15.47 -18.96
C LEU A 124 -3.04 -16.41 -18.12
N ARG A 125 -3.66 -15.91 -17.05
CA ARG A 125 -4.61 -16.68 -16.21
C ARG A 125 -5.84 -17.11 -17.00
N GLU A 126 -6.38 -16.26 -17.87
CA GLU A 126 -7.51 -16.58 -18.74
C GLU A 126 -7.18 -17.72 -19.70
N TRP A 127 -6.02 -17.66 -20.39
CA TRP A 127 -5.58 -18.73 -21.28
C TRP A 127 -5.37 -20.05 -20.54
N VAL A 128 -4.81 -20.03 -19.34
CA VAL A 128 -4.70 -21.24 -18.51
C VAL A 128 -6.07 -21.79 -18.14
N THR A 129 -7.02 -20.90 -17.81
CA THR A 129 -8.39 -21.29 -17.47
C THR A 129 -9.12 -21.95 -18.63
N LEU A 130 -8.91 -21.44 -19.85
CA LEU A 130 -9.46 -21.96 -21.10
C LEU A 130 -8.70 -23.19 -21.67
N ASN A 131 -7.76 -23.78 -20.91
CA ASN A 131 -6.88 -24.88 -21.35
C ASN A 131 -6.04 -24.56 -22.60
N GLN A 132 -5.77 -23.28 -22.86
CA GLN A 132 -4.91 -22.80 -23.95
C GLN A 132 -3.44 -22.66 -23.51
N TYR A 133 -3.02 -23.34 -22.43
CA TYR A 133 -1.68 -23.20 -21.86
C TYR A 133 -0.55 -23.81 -22.71
N ASP A 134 -0.88 -24.61 -23.72
CA ASP A 134 0.09 -25.21 -24.64
C ASP A 134 0.25 -24.44 -25.96
N THR A 135 -0.51 -23.34 -26.17
CA THR A 135 -0.36 -22.47 -27.35
C THR A 135 0.98 -21.75 -27.33
N ASP A 136 1.50 -21.45 -28.51
CA ASP A 136 2.77 -20.71 -28.65
C ASP A 136 2.66 -19.30 -28.08
N ASP A 137 1.51 -18.65 -28.25
CA ASP A 137 1.22 -17.33 -27.68
C ASP A 137 1.25 -17.35 -26.14
N CYS A 138 0.67 -18.37 -25.51
CA CYS A 138 0.68 -18.49 -24.05
C CYS A 138 2.10 -18.74 -23.52
N LYS A 139 2.90 -19.56 -24.22
CA LYS A 139 4.30 -19.81 -23.84
C LYS A 139 5.16 -18.56 -24.03
N ALA A 140 4.96 -17.84 -25.12
CA ALA A 140 5.67 -16.59 -25.40
C ALA A 140 5.37 -15.52 -24.34
N LEU A 141 4.09 -15.30 -24.02
CA LEU A 141 3.69 -14.33 -22.99
C LEU A 141 4.22 -14.72 -21.60
N LYS A 142 4.17 -16.01 -21.27
CA LYS A 142 4.75 -16.52 -20.02
C LYS A 142 6.26 -16.25 -19.94
N GLN A 143 6.99 -16.53 -21.02
CA GLN A 143 8.44 -16.30 -21.06
C GLN A 143 8.79 -14.81 -20.99
N GLU A 144 8.03 -13.95 -21.66
CA GLU A 144 8.16 -12.50 -21.57
C GLU A 144 7.98 -12.02 -20.12
N LEU A 145 6.92 -12.49 -19.44
CA LEU A 145 6.68 -12.16 -18.03
C LEU A 145 7.81 -12.69 -17.14
N GLU A 146 8.28 -13.93 -17.32
CA GLU A 146 9.40 -14.49 -16.54
C GLU A 146 10.69 -13.66 -16.71
N ASN A 147 10.95 -13.12 -17.89
CA ASN A 147 12.09 -12.22 -18.14
C ASN A 147 11.91 -10.84 -17.51
N THR A 148 10.66 -10.37 -17.39
CA THR A 148 10.36 -9.00 -16.95
C THR A 148 10.24 -8.89 -15.42
N ILE A 149 9.46 -9.78 -14.80
CA ILE A 149 9.18 -9.74 -13.34
C ILE A 149 9.93 -10.81 -12.55
N GLY A 150 10.70 -11.66 -13.21
CA GLY A 150 11.50 -12.71 -12.59
C GLY A 150 10.76 -14.06 -12.53
N TYR A 151 11.53 -15.13 -12.64
CA TYR A 151 10.99 -16.49 -12.60
C TYR A 151 10.40 -16.86 -11.23
N ASP A 152 10.93 -16.28 -10.16
CA ASP A 152 10.55 -16.50 -8.76
C ASP A 152 9.30 -15.72 -8.32
N ASP A 153 8.71 -14.91 -9.21
CA ASP A 153 7.45 -14.21 -8.95
C ASP A 153 6.34 -15.18 -8.51
N MET A 154 5.62 -14.79 -7.46
CA MET A 154 4.60 -15.63 -6.82
C MET A 154 3.43 -15.94 -7.76
N ASP A 155 2.94 -14.97 -8.53
CA ASP A 155 1.82 -15.17 -9.46
C ASP A 155 2.22 -16.15 -10.56
N LEU A 156 3.42 -15.99 -11.14
CA LEU A 156 3.93 -16.93 -12.14
C LEU A 156 4.15 -18.34 -11.57
N ALA A 157 4.63 -18.46 -10.33
CA ALA A 157 4.78 -19.74 -9.66
C ALA A 157 3.43 -20.46 -9.48
N LEU A 158 2.39 -19.74 -9.07
CA LEU A 158 1.04 -20.29 -8.95
C LEU A 158 0.47 -20.74 -10.29
N ILE A 159 0.65 -19.92 -11.35
CA ILE A 159 0.22 -20.26 -12.72
C ILE A 159 0.92 -21.55 -13.19
N ARG A 160 2.23 -21.70 -12.96
CA ARG A 160 2.97 -22.93 -13.31
C ARG A 160 2.44 -24.15 -12.58
N LEU A 161 2.16 -24.01 -11.28
CA LEU A 161 1.58 -25.09 -10.47
C LEU A 161 0.19 -25.49 -10.99
N GLU A 162 -0.63 -24.52 -11.40
CA GLU A 162 -1.95 -24.80 -11.97
C GLU A 162 -1.85 -25.54 -13.32
N ILE A 163 -0.98 -25.11 -14.22
CA ILE A 163 -0.73 -25.80 -15.50
C ILE A 163 -0.26 -27.24 -15.24
N ALA A 164 0.70 -27.42 -14.31
CA ALA A 164 1.21 -28.75 -13.96
C ALA A 164 0.13 -29.66 -13.37
N LYS A 165 -0.78 -29.08 -12.56
CA LYS A 165 -1.94 -29.79 -12.02
C LYS A 165 -2.86 -30.25 -13.14
N ARG A 166 -3.26 -29.36 -14.06
CA ARG A 166 -4.16 -29.70 -15.19
C ARG A 166 -3.58 -30.80 -16.08
N LYS A 167 -2.30 -30.69 -16.45
CA LYS A 167 -1.58 -31.72 -17.23
C LYS A 167 -1.54 -33.11 -16.55
N LYS A 168 -1.52 -33.16 -15.21
CA LYS A 168 -1.59 -34.43 -14.47
C LYS A 168 -2.98 -35.05 -14.54
N TYR A 169 -4.04 -34.25 -14.46
CA TYR A 169 -5.42 -34.74 -14.58
C TYR A 169 -5.71 -35.27 -15.99
N GLU A 170 -5.18 -34.63 -17.04
CA GLU A 170 -5.35 -35.07 -18.42
C GLU A 170 -4.64 -36.39 -18.75
N LYS A 171 -3.53 -36.72 -18.05
CA LYS A 171 -2.78 -37.98 -18.23
C LYS A 171 -3.29 -39.14 -17.38
N GLY A 172 -4.22 -38.89 -16.47
CA GLY A 172 -4.80 -39.88 -15.54
C GLY A 172 -6.16 -40.44 -15.97
N GLN A 173 -6.67 -40.02 -17.15
CA GLN A 173 -7.80 -40.62 -17.86
C GLN A 173 -7.27 -41.49 -19.01
#